data_AF-A0ABD0MXG8-F1
#
_entry.id   AF-A0ABD0MXG8-F1
#
_cell.length_a   1.000
_cell.length_b   1.000
_cell.length_c   1.000
_cell.angle_alpha   90.00
_cell.angle_beta   90.00
_cell.angle_gamma   90.00
#
_symmetry.space_group_name_H-M   'P 1'
#
loop_
_entity.id
_entity.type
_entity.pdbx_description
1 polymer ?
#
loop_
_entity_poly.entity_id
_entity_poly.type
_entity_poly.pdbx_seq_one_letter_code
_entity_poly.pdbx_strand_id
1 'polypeptide(L)'
;MGGQRKQGLPFYTFLFITFGNLITSLSPPPTLAPLFHKPFVLLWNAPISKCQQLKVPLDLSLFQAVTTPARERNQSLTLFYKNRIGLYPYVDLQSLKEYNGGIPQRGNQSASLEKAKEEFTQYIPDSTSGLAVMDWEEWLPMFDRNLDDKEIYKELSINYTLKQNSSLDMQQARRDAKRQFQNEARRFMEETLKMGIDLRPLQLWGYYLFPDCYNYDFEESNYTGTCSEHTKQLNNELLWLWEASTALYPSAYLPVSVSGSKSAALFVRHQVHEATRVAALPKHRSTAPVYVYLRPLLRDQKELYMNE
;
A
#
# COMPACT_ATOMS: atom_id res chain seq x y z
N MET A 1 -22.91 92.77 3.39
CA MET A 1 -22.79 92.27 2.00
C MET A 1 -21.34 91.86 1.81
N GLY A 2 -20.92 90.64 1.54
CA GLY A 2 -21.56 89.34 1.43
C GLY A 2 -20.43 88.30 1.26
N GLY A 3 -20.65 87.09 1.80
CA GLY A 3 -20.05 85.84 1.32
C GLY A 3 -18.57 85.58 1.60
N GLN A 4 -18.28 84.83 2.67
CA GLN A 4 -17.18 83.86 2.65
C GLN A 4 -17.71 82.46 2.94
N ARG A 5 -17.62 81.62 1.91
CA ARG A 5 -17.98 80.19 1.88
C ARG A 5 -17.16 79.42 2.91
N LYS A 6 -17.84 78.68 3.79
CA LYS A 6 -17.25 77.56 4.52
C LYS A 6 -16.96 76.44 3.52
N GLN A 7 -15.69 76.14 3.27
CA GLN A 7 -15.27 74.93 2.54
C GLN A 7 -15.40 73.73 3.48
N GLY A 8 -16.19 72.73 3.07
CA GLY A 8 -16.31 71.45 3.77
C GLY A 8 -15.04 70.61 3.59
N LEU A 9 -14.55 70.02 4.68
CA LEU A 9 -13.53 68.97 4.64
C LEU A 9 -14.12 67.73 3.96
N PRO A 10 -13.42 67.11 2.99
CA PRO A 10 -13.84 65.83 2.44
C PRO A 10 -13.64 64.72 3.49
N PHE A 11 -14.70 63.97 3.76
CA PHE A 11 -14.70 62.74 4.53
C PHE A 11 -13.92 61.67 3.72
N TYR A 12 -12.71 61.32 4.15
CA TYR A 12 -11.99 60.18 3.58
C TYR A 12 -12.51 58.89 4.23
N THR A 13 -13.36 58.17 3.50
CA THR A 13 -13.78 56.81 3.87
C THR A 13 -12.61 55.86 3.63
N PHE A 14 -11.93 55.43 4.68
CA PHE A 14 -10.93 54.36 4.60
C PHE A 14 -11.64 53.02 4.37
N LEU A 15 -11.56 52.50 3.15
CA LEU A 15 -12.00 51.14 2.83
C LEU A 15 -10.91 50.15 3.31
N PHE A 16 -11.11 49.55 4.47
CA PHE A 16 -10.28 48.41 4.90
C PHE A 16 -10.66 47.20 4.05
N ILE A 17 -9.90 46.93 2.99
CA ILE A 17 -9.97 45.67 2.27
C ILE A 17 -9.26 44.63 3.14
N THR A 18 -10.04 43.86 3.90
CA THR A 18 -9.56 42.62 4.48
C THR A 18 -9.24 41.68 3.31
N PHE A 19 -7.96 41.46 3.04
CA PHE A 19 -7.54 40.31 2.24
C PHE A 19 -7.94 39.06 3.04
N GLY A 20 -9.14 38.55 2.77
CA GLY A 20 -9.52 37.23 3.20
C GLY A 20 -8.47 36.27 2.66
N ASN A 21 -7.80 35.55 3.56
CA ASN A 21 -6.93 34.46 3.19
C ASN A 21 -7.77 33.47 2.37
N LEU A 22 -7.65 33.56 1.05
CA LEU A 22 -8.18 32.57 0.14
C LEU A 22 -7.34 31.32 0.40
N ILE A 23 -7.84 30.42 1.25
CA ILE A 23 -7.33 29.06 1.32
C ILE A 23 -7.69 28.44 -0.03
N THR A 24 -6.84 28.65 -1.03
CA THR A 24 -6.90 27.87 -2.26
C THR A 24 -6.61 26.44 -1.83
N SER A 25 -7.63 25.58 -1.83
CA SER A 25 -7.38 24.14 -1.81
C SER A 25 -6.55 23.85 -3.05
N LEU A 26 -5.23 23.66 -2.88
CA LEU A 26 -4.39 23.21 -3.99
C LEU A 26 -4.99 21.90 -4.48
N SER A 27 -5.37 21.87 -5.77
CA SER A 27 -5.74 20.62 -6.41
C SER A 27 -4.60 19.62 -6.21
N PRO A 28 -4.91 18.34 -5.93
CA PRO A 28 -3.88 17.33 -5.77
C PRO A 28 -3.00 17.27 -7.03
N PRO A 29 -1.70 16.96 -6.88
CA PRO A 29 -0.81 16.87 -8.02
C PRO A 29 -1.31 15.80 -9.00
N PRO A 30 -1.08 15.98 -10.31
CA PRO A 30 -1.50 15.01 -11.31
C PRO A 30 -0.83 13.66 -11.06
N THR A 31 -1.51 12.55 -11.33
CA THR A 31 -0.90 11.23 -11.30
C THR A 31 0.11 11.07 -12.44
N LEU A 32 1.14 10.25 -12.22
CA LEU A 32 2.11 9.89 -13.27
C LEU A 32 1.41 9.39 -14.54
N ALA A 33 2.07 9.60 -15.68
CA ALA A 33 1.52 9.23 -16.98
C ALA A 33 1.16 7.73 -17.03
N PRO A 34 0.00 7.35 -17.63
CA PRO A 34 -0.44 5.98 -17.60
C PRO A 34 0.49 5.02 -18.36
N LEU A 35 0.81 3.89 -17.74
CA LEU A 35 1.69 2.87 -18.29
C LEU A 35 1.17 2.24 -19.61
N PHE A 36 -0.15 2.07 -19.76
CA PHE A 36 -0.77 1.41 -20.93
C PHE A 36 -1.47 2.39 -21.87
N HIS A 37 -1.05 3.66 -21.90
CA HIS A 37 -1.63 4.72 -22.76
C HIS A 37 -3.15 4.94 -22.60
N LYS A 38 -3.74 4.50 -21.49
CA LYS A 38 -5.14 4.72 -21.10
C LYS A 38 -5.21 5.21 -19.65
N PRO A 39 -6.09 6.17 -19.32
CA PRO A 39 -6.22 6.69 -17.95
C PRO A 39 -6.78 5.66 -16.96
N PHE A 40 -7.51 4.65 -17.45
CA PHE A 40 -8.03 3.55 -16.66
C PHE A 40 -7.76 2.23 -17.39
N VAL A 41 -7.31 1.21 -16.66
CA VAL A 41 -6.88 -0.07 -17.23
C VAL A 41 -7.41 -1.23 -16.40
N LEU A 42 -7.69 -2.34 -17.08
CA LEU A 42 -7.98 -3.63 -16.47
C LEU A 42 -6.83 -4.58 -16.79
N LEU A 43 -6.29 -5.23 -15.75
CA LEU A 43 -5.22 -6.21 -15.89
C LEU A 43 -5.72 -7.55 -15.37
N TRP A 44 -5.57 -8.59 -16.17
CA TRP A 44 -5.88 -9.94 -15.74
C TRP A 44 -4.67 -10.53 -15.04
N ASN A 45 -4.80 -10.88 -13.76
CA ASN A 45 -3.74 -11.56 -13.00
C ASN A 45 -4.27 -12.80 -12.27
N ALA A 46 -4.82 -13.75 -13.03
CA ALA A 46 -5.33 -15.01 -12.49
C ALA A 46 -4.81 -16.22 -13.32
N PRO A 47 -4.70 -17.42 -12.71
CA PRO A 47 -4.19 -18.60 -13.41
C PRO A 47 -5.05 -18.97 -14.62
N ILE A 48 -4.41 -19.15 -15.78
CA ILE A 48 -5.08 -19.56 -17.04
C ILE A 48 -4.70 -20.97 -17.48
N SER A 49 -3.64 -21.54 -16.90
CA SER A 49 -3.04 -22.82 -17.33
C SER A 49 -4.05 -23.98 -17.27
N LYS A 50 -4.92 -24.00 -16.26
CA LYS A 50 -5.93 -25.06 -16.13
C LYS A 50 -7.00 -24.97 -17.22
N CYS A 51 -7.47 -23.77 -17.54
CA CYS A 51 -8.42 -23.55 -18.64
C CYS A 51 -7.80 -23.95 -19.98
N GLN A 52 -6.54 -23.61 -20.22
CA GLN A 52 -5.80 -24.03 -21.41
C GLN A 52 -5.70 -25.57 -21.51
N GLN A 53 -5.34 -26.24 -20.42
CA GLN A 53 -5.27 -27.72 -20.37
C GLN A 53 -6.63 -28.35 -20.70
N LEU A 54 -7.71 -27.78 -20.16
CA LEU A 54 -9.08 -28.25 -20.36
C LEU A 54 -9.71 -27.77 -21.67
N LYS A 55 -8.99 -26.97 -22.47
CA LYS A 55 -9.47 -26.33 -23.71
C LYS A 55 -10.73 -25.50 -23.50
N VAL A 56 -10.86 -24.87 -22.33
CA VAL A 56 -11.92 -23.90 -22.03
C VAL A 56 -11.50 -22.54 -22.61
N PRO A 57 -12.23 -21.98 -23.58
CA PRO A 57 -11.91 -20.67 -24.13
C PRO A 57 -12.14 -19.57 -23.09
N LEU A 58 -11.21 -18.63 -22.99
CA LEU A 58 -11.34 -17.42 -22.17
C LEU A 58 -11.22 -16.20 -23.08
N ASP A 59 -12.27 -15.37 -23.13
CA ASP A 59 -12.17 -14.05 -23.77
C ASP A 59 -11.57 -13.06 -22.78
N LEU A 60 -10.34 -12.65 -23.03
CA LEU A 60 -9.59 -11.69 -22.21
C LEU A 60 -9.30 -10.38 -22.97
N SER A 61 -10.01 -10.14 -24.08
CA SER A 61 -9.78 -8.99 -24.96
C SER A 61 -10.01 -7.62 -24.29
N LEU A 62 -10.80 -7.59 -23.21
CA LEU A 62 -11.04 -6.39 -22.41
C LEU A 62 -9.81 -5.92 -21.61
N PHE A 63 -8.90 -6.84 -21.27
CA PHE A 63 -7.74 -6.55 -20.42
C PHE A 63 -6.58 -5.99 -21.24
N GLN A 64 -5.93 -4.94 -20.73
CA GLN A 64 -4.76 -4.33 -21.37
C GLN A 64 -3.50 -5.17 -21.24
N ALA A 65 -3.44 -6.02 -20.19
CA ALA A 65 -2.44 -7.05 -20.07
C ALA A 65 -3.03 -8.31 -19.44
N VAL A 66 -2.54 -9.46 -19.89
CA VAL A 66 -2.88 -10.78 -19.35
C VAL A 66 -1.62 -11.38 -18.74
N THR A 67 -1.70 -11.63 -17.44
CA THR A 67 -0.60 -12.06 -16.58
C THR A 67 -1.11 -13.15 -15.64
N THR A 68 -0.19 -13.83 -14.95
CA THR A 68 -0.55 -14.91 -14.02
C THR A 68 0.21 -14.78 -12.71
N PRO A 69 -0.33 -15.25 -11.58
CA PRO A 69 0.45 -15.34 -10.34
C PRO A 69 1.60 -16.38 -10.36
N ALA A 70 1.82 -17.08 -11.47
CA ALA A 70 2.89 -18.06 -11.60
C ALA A 70 4.27 -17.39 -11.62
N ARG A 71 5.32 -18.15 -11.30
CA ARG A 71 6.70 -17.66 -11.28
C ARG A 71 7.28 -17.68 -12.71
N GLU A 72 6.75 -16.81 -13.56
CA GLU A 72 7.11 -16.68 -14.97
C GLU A 72 7.92 -15.40 -15.25
N ARG A 73 8.71 -15.42 -16.32
CA ARG A 73 9.56 -14.27 -16.71
C ARG A 73 8.80 -13.35 -17.66
N ASN A 74 9.18 -12.06 -17.67
CA ASN A 74 8.73 -11.08 -18.66
C ASN A 74 7.21 -10.91 -18.72
N GLN A 75 6.54 -10.90 -17.56
CA GLN A 75 5.13 -10.58 -17.47
C GLN A 75 4.95 -9.08 -17.27
N SER A 76 3.87 -8.50 -17.84
CA SER A 76 3.54 -7.08 -17.65
C SER A 76 3.24 -6.72 -16.19
N LEU A 77 2.87 -7.71 -15.37
CA LEU A 77 2.85 -7.63 -13.91
C LEU A 77 3.66 -8.81 -13.38
N THR A 78 4.70 -8.54 -12.60
CA THR A 78 5.48 -9.58 -11.91
C THR A 78 5.16 -9.54 -10.42
N LEU A 79 4.65 -10.65 -9.89
CA LEU A 79 4.28 -10.79 -8.49
C LEU A 79 5.33 -11.59 -7.71
N PHE A 80 5.85 -10.99 -6.65
CA PHE A 80 6.90 -11.55 -5.81
C PHE A 80 6.37 -11.92 -4.42
N TYR A 81 5.89 -13.15 -4.27
CA TYR A 81 5.50 -13.72 -2.98
C TYR A 81 6.69 -13.83 -2.00
N LYS A 82 6.38 -13.91 -0.70
CA LYS A 82 7.34 -14.12 0.41
C LYS A 82 8.51 -15.08 0.17
N ASN A 83 8.31 -16.15 -0.60
CA ASN A 83 9.33 -17.18 -0.88
C ASN A 83 9.93 -17.09 -2.30
N ARG A 84 9.68 -16.00 -3.02
CA ARG A 84 10.15 -15.78 -4.40
C ARG A 84 11.00 -14.52 -4.55
N ILE A 85 11.20 -13.78 -3.46
CA ILE A 85 12.05 -12.58 -3.45
C ILE A 85 12.82 -12.42 -2.14
N GLY A 86 14.14 -12.32 -2.27
CA GLY A 86 15.05 -12.09 -1.16
C GLY A 86 15.01 -13.18 -0.10
N LEU A 87 15.58 -12.88 1.05
CA LEU A 87 15.53 -13.70 2.26
C LEU A 87 14.63 -13.03 3.29
N TYR A 88 13.36 -12.87 2.92
CA TYR A 88 12.33 -12.28 3.77
C TYR A 88 12.18 -13.07 5.09
N PRO A 89 12.30 -12.44 6.26
CA PRO A 89 12.12 -13.10 7.55
C PRO A 89 10.64 -13.29 7.84
N TYR A 90 10.21 -14.53 8.09
CA TYR A 90 8.82 -14.80 8.46
C TYR A 90 8.66 -16.10 9.24
N VAL A 91 7.48 -16.27 9.83
CA VAL A 91 7.08 -17.51 10.50
C VAL A 91 5.98 -18.19 9.69
N ASP A 92 6.14 -19.49 9.44
CA ASP A 92 5.04 -20.31 8.97
C ASP A 92 4.12 -20.63 10.15
N LEU A 93 2.91 -20.06 10.15
CA LEU A 93 2.00 -20.11 11.29
C LEU A 93 1.46 -21.52 11.58
N GLN A 94 1.46 -22.43 10.59
CA GLN A 94 1.00 -23.79 10.78
C GLN A 94 2.05 -24.68 11.46
N SER A 95 3.31 -24.58 11.01
CA SER A 95 4.42 -25.37 11.56
C SER A 95 5.20 -24.66 12.66
N LEU A 96 4.94 -23.37 12.87
CA LEU A 96 5.72 -22.45 13.71
C LEU A 96 7.20 -22.35 13.32
N LYS A 97 7.55 -22.79 12.11
CA LYS A 97 8.92 -22.74 11.62
C LYS A 97 9.28 -21.32 11.23
N GLU A 98 10.39 -20.84 11.79
CA GLU A 98 10.98 -19.55 11.44
C GLU A 98 11.86 -19.68 10.20
N TYR A 99 11.67 -18.78 9.24
CA TYR A 99 12.48 -18.64 8.03
C TYR A 99 13.26 -17.34 8.09
N ASN A 100 14.54 -17.39 7.67
CA ASN A 100 15.44 -16.24 7.61
C ASN A 100 15.50 -15.41 8.91
N GLY A 101 15.36 -16.07 10.07
CA GLY A 101 15.35 -15.43 11.39
C GLY A 101 13.96 -15.15 11.98
N GLY A 102 12.88 -15.38 11.24
CA GLY A 102 11.49 -15.30 11.71
C GLY A 102 10.94 -13.88 11.86
N ILE A 103 11.77 -12.94 12.31
CA ILE A 103 11.43 -11.52 12.52
C ILE A 103 12.48 -10.61 11.86
N PRO A 104 12.14 -9.37 11.47
CA PRO A 104 13.04 -8.45 10.77
C PRO A 104 14.40 -8.26 11.46
N GLN A 105 14.42 -8.02 12.77
CA GLN A 105 15.64 -7.76 13.53
C GLN A 105 16.56 -8.97 13.76
N ARG A 106 16.17 -10.15 13.27
CA ARG A 106 17.01 -11.36 13.21
C ARG A 106 17.40 -11.72 11.77
N GLY A 107 16.89 -11.00 10.78
CA GLY A 107 17.17 -11.25 9.37
C GLY A 107 18.53 -10.71 8.93
N ASN A 108 19.12 -11.35 7.92
CA ASN A 108 20.34 -10.86 7.28
C ASN A 108 19.99 -10.01 6.05
N GLN A 109 19.95 -8.69 6.22
CA GLN A 109 19.55 -7.75 5.17
C GLN A 109 20.43 -7.84 3.92
N SER A 110 21.76 -7.88 4.08
CA SER A 110 22.68 -7.91 2.94
C SER A 110 22.50 -9.17 2.11
N ALA A 111 22.39 -10.33 2.76
CA ALA A 111 22.12 -11.59 2.05
C ALA A 111 20.74 -11.58 1.38
N SER A 112 19.73 -10.96 2.03
CA SER A 112 18.39 -10.79 1.43
C SER A 112 18.43 -9.96 0.16
N LEU A 113 19.14 -8.83 0.18
CA LEU A 113 19.27 -7.94 -0.98
C LEU A 113 20.03 -8.57 -2.14
N GLU A 114 21.15 -9.28 -1.86
CA GLU A 114 21.85 -10.01 -2.92
C GLU A 114 20.94 -11.06 -3.57
N LYS A 115 20.16 -11.78 -2.76
CA LYS A 115 19.19 -12.74 -3.30
C LYS A 115 18.09 -12.05 -4.12
N ALA A 116 17.58 -10.93 -3.64
CA ALA A 116 16.57 -10.16 -4.33
C ALA A 116 17.06 -9.64 -5.69
N LYS A 117 18.31 -9.17 -5.76
CA LYS A 117 18.95 -8.73 -7.00
C LYS A 117 19.00 -9.83 -8.05
N GLU A 118 19.36 -11.06 -7.69
CA GLU A 118 19.34 -12.21 -8.60
C GLU A 118 17.93 -12.43 -9.17
N GLU A 119 16.91 -12.38 -8.31
CA GLU A 119 15.53 -12.67 -8.67
C GLU A 119 14.91 -11.55 -9.53
N PHE A 120 15.14 -10.28 -9.20
CA PHE A 120 14.75 -9.17 -10.06
C PHE A 120 15.39 -9.28 -11.45
N THR A 121 16.68 -9.63 -11.50
CA THR A 121 17.41 -9.83 -12.75
C THR A 121 16.85 -10.97 -13.57
N GLN A 122 16.46 -12.06 -12.90
CA GLN A 122 15.94 -13.25 -13.54
C GLN A 122 14.53 -13.06 -14.14
N TYR A 123 13.65 -12.35 -13.46
CA TYR A 123 12.22 -12.32 -13.80
C TYR A 123 11.79 -11.09 -14.60
N ILE A 124 12.49 -9.96 -14.43
CA ILE A 124 12.15 -8.71 -15.10
C ILE A 124 13.30 -8.33 -16.05
N PRO A 125 13.07 -8.24 -17.36
CA PRO A 125 14.05 -7.68 -18.29
C PRO A 125 14.29 -6.17 -18.08
N ASP A 126 15.49 -5.68 -18.38
CA ASP A 126 15.87 -4.27 -18.17
C ASP A 126 15.04 -3.29 -19.04
N SER A 127 14.58 -3.73 -20.21
CA SER A 127 14.00 -2.89 -21.25
C SER A 127 12.48 -2.90 -21.30
N THR A 128 11.81 -3.43 -20.27
CA THR A 128 10.35 -3.54 -20.25
C THR A 128 9.75 -2.64 -19.19
N SER A 129 8.63 -2.01 -19.55
CA SER A 129 7.78 -1.31 -18.60
C SER A 129 6.68 -2.24 -18.11
N GLY A 130 6.30 -2.10 -16.85
CA GLY A 130 5.40 -3.06 -16.21
C GLY A 130 5.10 -2.69 -14.76
N LEU A 131 4.45 -3.62 -14.07
CA LEU A 131 4.15 -3.54 -12.65
C LEU A 131 4.98 -4.59 -11.91
N ALA A 132 5.61 -4.20 -10.81
CA ALA A 132 6.35 -5.10 -9.94
C ALA A 132 5.76 -5.02 -8.53
N VAL A 133 5.14 -6.12 -8.10
CA VAL A 133 4.34 -6.17 -6.88
C VAL A 133 5.01 -7.08 -5.86
N MET A 134 5.37 -6.52 -4.72
CA MET A 134 5.92 -7.25 -3.59
C MET A 134 4.77 -7.74 -2.71
N ASP A 135 4.65 -9.06 -2.54
CA ASP A 135 3.56 -9.70 -1.83
C ASP A 135 4.08 -10.36 -0.54
N TRP A 136 4.35 -9.47 0.44
CA TRP A 136 4.82 -9.79 1.78
C TRP A 136 3.70 -9.47 2.77
N GLU A 137 2.96 -10.49 3.18
CA GLU A 137 1.75 -10.34 4.01
C GLU A 137 1.99 -10.80 5.45
N GLU A 138 3.13 -11.42 5.75
CA GLU A 138 3.33 -12.21 6.96
C GLU A 138 3.32 -11.35 8.22
N TRP A 139 3.99 -10.19 8.18
CA TRP A 139 3.95 -9.17 9.22
C TRP A 139 3.71 -7.78 8.62
N LEU A 140 3.17 -6.87 9.43
CA LEU A 140 3.02 -5.45 9.10
C LEU A 140 4.20 -4.66 9.67
N PRO A 141 4.69 -3.59 8.99
CA PRO A 141 5.86 -2.84 9.44
C PRO A 141 5.63 -2.07 10.76
N MET A 142 4.36 -1.85 11.14
CA MET A 142 3.99 -1.27 12.43
C MET A 142 3.78 -2.37 13.47
N PHE A 143 4.59 -2.35 14.53
CA PHE A 143 4.64 -3.42 15.53
C PHE A 143 3.26 -3.72 16.13
N ASP A 144 2.54 -2.69 16.57
CA ASP A 144 1.25 -2.84 17.25
C ASP A 144 0.11 -3.22 16.29
N ARG A 145 0.32 -3.15 14.97
CA ARG A 145 -0.65 -3.62 13.97
C ARG A 145 -0.58 -5.11 13.69
N ASN A 146 0.45 -5.79 14.19
CA ASN A 146 0.54 -7.24 14.15
C ASN A 146 -0.38 -7.84 15.22
N LEU A 147 -1.66 -7.99 14.86
CA LEU A 147 -2.74 -8.53 15.69
C LEU A 147 -3.11 -9.96 15.26
N ASP A 148 -3.98 -10.61 16.02
CA ASP A 148 -4.50 -11.96 15.77
C ASP A 148 -3.37 -12.98 15.50
N ASP A 149 -3.42 -13.68 14.37
CA ASP A 149 -2.40 -14.67 14.02
C ASP A 149 -0.98 -14.08 13.84
N LYS A 150 -0.86 -12.74 13.75
CA LYS A 150 0.43 -12.03 13.66
C LYS A 150 0.98 -11.64 15.04
N GLU A 151 0.29 -11.91 16.14
CA GLU A 151 0.80 -11.59 17.47
C GLU A 151 2.14 -12.28 17.79
N ILE A 152 2.40 -13.43 17.17
CA ILE A 152 3.67 -14.16 17.26
C ILE A 152 4.89 -13.27 16.94
N TYR A 153 4.77 -12.31 16.01
CA TYR A 153 5.88 -11.41 15.67
C TYR A 153 6.21 -10.47 16.84
N LYS A 154 5.20 -10.06 17.63
CA LYS A 154 5.40 -9.26 18.84
C LYS A 154 6.09 -10.09 19.91
N GLU A 155 5.63 -11.31 20.13
CA GLU A 155 6.18 -12.23 21.13
C GLU A 155 7.64 -12.59 20.83
N LEU A 156 7.95 -13.01 19.60
CA LEU A 156 9.30 -13.33 19.16
C LEU A 156 10.24 -12.13 19.31
N SER A 157 9.77 -10.92 18.99
CA SER A 157 10.54 -9.68 19.13
C SER A 157 10.87 -9.34 20.58
N ILE A 158 9.90 -9.51 21.49
CA ILE A 158 10.07 -9.27 22.92
C ILE A 158 11.04 -10.31 23.52
N ASN A 159 10.82 -11.59 23.21
CA ASN A 159 11.68 -12.69 23.67
C ASN A 159 13.11 -12.54 23.16
N TYR A 160 13.29 -12.14 21.90
CA TYR A 160 14.62 -11.85 21.35
C TYR A 160 15.30 -10.70 22.11
N THR A 161 14.58 -9.62 22.38
CA THR A 161 15.08 -8.47 23.14
C THR A 161 15.52 -8.88 24.56
N LEU A 162 14.72 -9.67 25.26
CA LEU A 162 15.05 -10.19 26.60
C LEU A 162 16.27 -11.12 26.59
N LYS A 163 16.44 -11.93 25.53
CA LYS A 163 17.64 -12.78 25.37
C LYS A 163 18.91 -11.95 25.16
N GLN A 164 18.81 -10.82 24.47
CA GLN A 164 19.94 -9.90 24.26
C GLN A 164 20.26 -9.09 25.51
N ASN A 165 19.25 -8.75 26.31
CA ASN A 165 19.43 -8.05 27.57
C ASN A 165 18.43 -8.53 28.63
N SER A 166 18.89 -9.45 29.48
CA SER A 166 18.07 -10.03 30.54
C SER A 166 17.85 -9.11 31.74
N SER A 167 18.45 -7.91 31.78
CA SER A 167 18.22 -6.94 32.85
C SER A 167 16.97 -6.08 32.62
N LEU A 168 16.37 -6.15 31.42
CA LEU A 168 15.19 -5.37 31.08
C LEU A 168 13.95 -5.93 31.77
N ASP A 169 13.09 -5.05 32.28
CA ASP A 169 11.72 -5.44 32.61
C ASP A 169 10.87 -5.64 31.34
N MET A 170 9.68 -6.22 31.49
CA MET A 170 8.79 -6.52 30.36
C MET A 170 8.36 -5.27 29.57
N GLN A 171 8.19 -4.13 30.25
CA GLN A 171 7.74 -2.90 29.60
C GLN A 171 8.88 -2.27 28.78
N GLN A 172 10.09 -2.28 29.33
CA GLN A 172 11.33 -1.89 28.65
C GLN A 172 11.59 -2.79 27.45
N ALA A 173 11.52 -4.11 27.63
CA ALA A 173 11.71 -5.08 26.56
C ALA A 173 10.68 -4.88 25.44
N ARG A 174 9.40 -4.61 25.76
CA ARG A 174 8.38 -4.31 24.74
C ARG A 174 8.68 -3.03 23.96
N ARG A 175 9.08 -1.95 24.64
CA ARG A 175 9.45 -0.70 23.97
C ARG A 175 10.64 -0.88 23.04
N ASP A 176 11.67 -1.58 23.50
CA ASP A 176 12.88 -1.85 22.72
C ASP A 176 12.60 -2.80 21.56
N ALA A 177 11.82 -3.85 21.77
CA ALA A 177 11.38 -4.77 20.74
C ALA A 177 10.58 -4.06 19.64
N LYS A 178 9.63 -3.18 20.01
CA LYS A 178 8.88 -2.34 19.07
C LYS A 178 9.83 -1.50 18.22
N ARG A 179 10.78 -0.80 18.85
CA ARG A 179 11.75 0.04 18.13
C ARG A 179 12.59 -0.79 17.15
N GLN A 180 13.16 -1.89 17.60
CA GLN A 180 13.99 -2.77 16.76
C GLN A 180 13.20 -3.36 15.59
N PHE A 181 12.01 -3.91 15.88
CA PHE A 181 11.14 -4.49 14.86
C PHE A 181 10.78 -3.47 13.78
N GLN A 182 10.28 -2.29 14.15
CA GLN A 182 9.86 -1.31 13.15
C GLN A 182 11.03 -0.75 12.33
N ASN A 183 12.20 -0.55 12.95
CA ASN A 183 13.40 -0.10 12.24
C ASN A 183 13.84 -1.12 11.19
N GLU A 184 13.94 -2.39 11.57
CA GLU A 184 14.39 -3.44 10.66
C GLU A 184 13.30 -3.82 9.66
N ALA A 185 12.02 -3.80 10.03
CA ALA A 185 10.90 -3.98 9.10
C ALA A 185 10.92 -2.92 7.99
N ARG A 186 11.06 -1.64 8.37
CA ARG A 186 11.24 -0.54 7.41
C ARG A 186 12.45 -0.79 6.52
N ARG A 187 13.61 -1.12 7.11
CA ARG A 187 14.85 -1.37 6.35
C ARG A 187 14.67 -2.50 5.33
N PHE A 188 14.08 -3.61 5.72
CA PHE A 188 13.81 -4.75 4.82
C PHE A 188 12.92 -4.34 3.66
N MET A 189 11.82 -3.64 3.93
CA MET A 189 10.87 -3.24 2.89
C MET A 189 11.43 -2.14 1.99
N GLU A 190 11.94 -1.07 2.57
CA GLU A 190 12.41 0.13 1.85
C GLU A 190 13.62 -0.17 0.96
N GLU A 191 14.62 -0.87 1.49
CA GLU A 191 15.86 -1.13 0.73
C GLU A 191 15.63 -2.16 -0.38
N THR A 192 14.73 -3.14 -0.17
CA THR A 192 14.37 -4.09 -1.23
C THR A 192 13.62 -3.38 -2.36
N LEU A 193 12.71 -2.46 -2.02
CA LEU A 193 11.95 -1.69 -2.99
C LEU A 193 12.85 -0.75 -3.80
N LYS A 194 13.73 0.01 -3.13
CA LYS A 194 14.72 0.88 -3.78
C LYS A 194 15.63 0.10 -4.72
N MET A 195 16.12 -1.07 -4.28
CA MET A 195 16.94 -1.93 -5.15
C MET A 195 16.18 -2.38 -6.40
N GLY A 196 14.90 -2.74 -6.27
CA GLY A 196 14.05 -3.06 -7.41
C GLY A 196 13.92 -1.90 -8.38
N ILE A 197 13.67 -0.69 -7.86
CA ILE A 197 13.54 0.55 -8.64
C ILE A 197 14.85 0.88 -9.36
N ASP A 198 15.99 0.80 -8.69
CA ASP A 198 17.30 1.11 -9.26
C ASP A 198 17.66 0.13 -10.39
N LEU A 199 17.35 -1.16 -10.21
CA LEU A 199 17.61 -2.19 -11.22
C LEU A 199 16.60 -2.14 -12.37
N ARG A 200 15.35 -1.75 -12.11
CA ARG A 200 14.22 -1.78 -13.06
C ARG A 200 13.42 -0.48 -12.99
N PRO A 201 13.98 0.65 -13.45
CA PRO A 201 13.34 1.96 -13.31
C PRO A 201 12.08 2.13 -14.19
N LEU A 202 11.87 1.24 -15.17
CA LEU A 202 10.68 1.24 -16.02
C LEU A 202 9.49 0.48 -15.42
N GLN A 203 9.70 -0.21 -14.29
CA GLN A 203 8.64 -0.90 -13.57
C GLN A 203 8.05 0.02 -12.50
N LEU A 204 6.75 -0.13 -12.25
CA LEU A 204 6.08 0.53 -11.14
C LEU A 204 6.04 -0.42 -9.95
N TRP A 205 6.72 -0.03 -8.88
CA TRP A 205 7.03 -0.83 -7.70
C TRP A 205 6.16 -0.43 -6.50
N GLY A 206 5.73 -1.44 -5.74
CA GLY A 206 4.99 -1.25 -4.50
C GLY A 206 4.65 -2.57 -3.83
N TYR A 207 4.09 -2.48 -2.63
CA TYR A 207 3.64 -3.64 -1.85
C TYR A 207 2.14 -3.87 -2.01
N TYR A 208 1.76 -5.12 -2.25
CA TYR A 208 0.36 -5.55 -2.18
C TYR A 208 -0.19 -5.31 -0.77
N LEU A 209 -1.49 -4.99 -0.68
CA LEU A 209 -2.24 -4.55 0.51
C LEU A 209 -2.02 -3.09 0.94
N PHE A 210 -1.02 -2.37 0.43
CA PHE A 210 -0.69 -1.04 0.92
C PHE A 210 -1.22 0.11 0.03
N PRO A 211 -1.88 1.13 0.63
CA PRO A 211 -2.36 1.18 2.01
C PRO A 211 -3.63 0.34 2.20
N ASP A 212 -3.98 0.12 3.47
CA ASP A 212 -5.30 -0.38 3.87
C ASP A 212 -6.07 0.71 4.64
N CYS A 213 -7.38 0.82 4.41
CA CYS A 213 -8.31 1.70 5.11
C CYS A 213 -8.84 1.09 6.41
N TYR A 214 -8.73 -0.25 6.56
CA TYR A 214 -9.26 -1.02 7.68
C TYR A 214 -10.74 -0.73 7.99
N ASN A 215 -11.55 -0.47 6.96
CA ASN A 215 -12.98 -0.16 7.03
C ASN A 215 -13.84 -1.43 6.94
N TYR A 216 -13.53 -2.41 7.79
CA TYR A 216 -14.13 -3.76 7.78
C TYR A 216 -15.31 -3.94 8.75
N ASP A 217 -15.67 -2.87 9.45
CA ASP A 217 -16.73 -2.72 10.46
C ASP A 217 -18.14 -2.65 9.84
N PHE A 218 -18.46 -3.61 8.97
CA PHE A 218 -19.69 -3.61 8.16
C PHE A 218 -20.98 -3.70 8.98
N GLU A 219 -20.89 -4.19 10.21
CA GLU A 219 -21.98 -4.32 11.17
C GLU A 219 -22.41 -3.00 11.81
N GLU A 220 -21.63 -1.92 11.65
CA GLU A 220 -22.00 -0.61 12.15
C GLU A 220 -23.26 -0.08 11.45
N SER A 221 -24.29 0.26 12.24
CA SER A 221 -25.58 0.74 11.73
C SER A 221 -25.49 1.98 10.82
N ASN A 222 -24.42 2.78 10.98
CA ASN A 222 -24.12 3.98 10.21
C ASN A 222 -22.86 3.83 9.35
N TYR A 223 -22.54 2.60 8.92
CA TYR A 223 -21.35 2.32 8.12
C TYR A 223 -21.22 3.26 6.91
N THR A 224 -20.16 4.06 6.92
CA THR A 224 -19.86 5.00 5.84
C THR A 224 -18.75 4.49 4.92
N GLY A 225 -18.03 3.45 5.34
CA GLY A 225 -16.82 2.95 4.72
C GLY A 225 -15.59 3.86 4.90
N THR A 226 -15.68 5.00 5.58
CA THR A 226 -14.52 5.89 5.72
C THR A 226 -13.43 5.27 6.59
N CYS A 227 -12.16 5.45 6.20
CA CYS A 227 -11.05 5.11 7.08
C CYS A 227 -11.10 6.00 8.32
N SER A 228 -10.94 5.40 9.49
CA SER A 228 -10.86 6.16 10.74
C SER A 228 -9.70 7.17 10.71
N GLU A 229 -9.81 8.25 11.48
CA GLU A 229 -8.70 9.21 11.61
C GLU A 229 -7.45 8.56 12.21
N HIS A 230 -7.63 7.56 13.09
CA HIS A 230 -6.53 6.77 13.61
C HIS A 230 -5.83 5.97 12.50
N THR A 231 -6.58 5.30 11.61
CA THR A 231 -6.01 4.60 10.46
C THR A 231 -5.24 5.56 9.56
N LYS A 232 -5.79 6.74 9.26
CA LYS A 232 -5.11 7.75 8.43
C LYS A 232 -3.79 8.22 9.07
N GLN A 233 -3.77 8.39 10.40
CA GLN A 233 -2.55 8.74 11.14
C GLN A 233 -1.50 7.63 11.05
N LEU A 234 -1.88 6.38 11.25
CA LEU A 234 -0.99 5.22 11.09
C LEU A 234 -0.44 5.13 9.66
N ASN A 235 -1.29 5.34 8.65
CA ASN A 235 -0.84 5.41 7.27
C ASN A 235 0.09 6.62 7.03
N ASN A 236 -0.07 7.75 7.73
CA ASN A 236 0.88 8.86 7.64
C ASN A 236 2.26 8.52 8.23
N GLU A 237 2.32 7.68 9.27
CA GLU A 237 3.59 7.19 9.83
C GLU A 237 4.39 6.33 8.83
N LEU A 238 3.71 5.76 7.83
CA LEU A 238 4.31 5.03 6.71
C LEU A 238 4.76 5.94 5.56
N LEU A 239 4.96 7.24 5.78
CA LEU A 239 5.43 8.17 4.73
C LEU A 239 6.63 7.64 3.93
N TRP A 240 7.58 6.99 4.61
CA TRP A 240 8.75 6.38 4.00
C TRP A 240 8.41 5.34 2.92
N LEU A 241 7.31 4.60 3.09
CA LEU A 241 6.85 3.59 2.13
C LEU A 241 6.23 4.27 0.90
N TRP A 242 5.48 5.35 1.10
CA TRP A 242 4.85 6.11 0.01
C TRP A 242 5.89 6.87 -0.81
N GLU A 243 6.92 7.40 -0.16
CA GLU A 243 8.06 8.06 -0.82
C GLU A 243 8.89 7.07 -1.65
N ALA A 244 9.06 5.84 -1.17
CA ALA A 244 9.80 4.82 -1.89
C ALA A 244 8.99 4.13 -3.01
N SER A 245 7.66 4.12 -2.93
CA SER A 245 6.81 3.43 -3.91
C SER A 245 6.61 4.23 -5.20
N THR A 246 6.60 3.55 -6.34
CA THR A 246 6.27 4.15 -7.65
C THR A 246 4.88 3.76 -8.15
N ALA A 247 4.18 2.85 -7.47
CA ALA A 247 2.74 2.59 -7.56
C ALA A 247 2.19 2.06 -6.23
N LEU A 248 0.88 2.18 -6.01
CA LEU A 248 0.19 1.62 -4.84
C LEU A 248 -0.75 0.48 -5.23
N TYR A 249 -0.80 -0.56 -4.40
CA TYR A 249 -1.51 -1.80 -4.68
C TYR A 249 -2.48 -2.19 -3.55
N PRO A 250 -3.48 -1.34 -3.24
CA PRO A 250 -4.47 -1.66 -2.21
C PRO A 250 -5.33 -2.84 -2.64
N SER A 251 -5.79 -3.65 -1.69
CA SER A 251 -6.76 -4.71 -1.94
C SER A 251 -8.16 -4.24 -1.62
N ALA A 252 -9.14 -4.60 -2.44
CA ALA A 252 -10.55 -4.32 -2.19
C ALA A 252 -11.40 -5.58 -2.42
N TYR A 253 -10.93 -6.72 -1.90
CA TYR A 253 -11.66 -7.98 -1.97
C TYR A 253 -12.91 -7.93 -1.11
N LEU A 254 -14.07 -8.10 -1.74
CA LEU A 254 -15.36 -7.99 -1.06
C LEU A 254 -15.68 -9.24 -0.23
N PRO A 255 -16.04 -9.10 1.06
CA PRO A 255 -16.53 -10.20 1.86
C PRO A 255 -17.98 -10.54 1.51
N VAL A 256 -18.40 -11.76 1.86
CA VAL A 256 -19.76 -12.26 1.55
C VAL A 256 -20.83 -11.42 2.24
N SER A 257 -20.55 -10.98 3.47
CA SER A 257 -21.49 -10.24 4.32
C SER A 257 -22.05 -8.95 3.72
N VAL A 258 -21.35 -8.36 2.75
CA VAL A 258 -21.74 -7.09 2.12
C VAL A 258 -21.99 -7.19 0.62
N SER A 259 -21.96 -8.40 0.05
CA SER A 259 -22.19 -8.61 -1.39
C SER A 259 -23.53 -8.00 -1.84
N GLY A 260 -23.52 -7.28 -2.97
CA GLY A 260 -24.69 -6.60 -3.51
C GLY A 260 -25.27 -5.45 -2.67
N SER A 261 -24.59 -5.04 -1.59
CA SER A 261 -25.06 -3.96 -0.72
C SER A 261 -24.41 -2.61 -1.05
N LYS A 262 -25.01 -1.52 -0.57
CA LYS A 262 -24.40 -0.18 -0.59
C LYS A 262 -23.05 -0.16 0.16
N SER A 263 -22.90 -0.97 1.21
CA SER A 263 -21.67 -1.07 1.99
C SER A 263 -20.49 -1.57 1.16
N ALA A 264 -20.71 -2.46 0.18
CA ALA A 264 -19.66 -2.88 -0.75
C ALA A 264 -19.09 -1.70 -1.56
N ALA A 265 -19.95 -0.84 -2.10
CA ALA A 265 -19.52 0.34 -2.84
C ALA A 265 -18.77 1.34 -1.93
N LEU A 266 -19.24 1.53 -0.70
CA LEU A 266 -18.59 2.40 0.28
C LEU A 266 -17.22 1.87 0.70
N PHE A 267 -17.08 0.55 0.87
CA PHE A 267 -15.81 -0.11 1.19
C PHE A 267 -14.76 0.14 0.10
N VAL A 268 -15.07 -0.24 -1.14
CA VAL A 268 -14.13 -0.10 -2.27
C VAL A 268 -13.77 1.37 -2.51
N ARG A 269 -14.76 2.27 -2.42
CA ARG A 269 -14.54 3.72 -2.59
C ARG A 269 -13.46 4.24 -1.65
N HIS A 270 -13.49 3.84 -0.38
CA HIS A 270 -12.55 4.39 0.59
C HIS A 270 -11.20 3.67 0.64
N GLN A 271 -11.10 2.40 0.19
CA GLN A 271 -9.80 1.82 -0.16
C GLN A 271 -9.10 2.68 -1.22
N VAL A 272 -9.82 3.09 -2.27
CA VAL A 272 -9.29 3.95 -3.35
C VAL A 272 -8.98 5.36 -2.86
N HIS A 273 -9.87 5.97 -2.06
CA HIS A 273 -9.64 7.32 -1.52
C HIS A 273 -8.40 7.36 -0.64
N GLU A 274 -8.18 6.35 0.21
CA GLU A 274 -7.00 6.31 1.07
C GLU A 274 -5.71 6.10 0.28
N ALA A 275 -5.71 5.20 -0.69
CA ALA A 275 -4.59 5.03 -1.62
C ALA A 275 -4.25 6.35 -2.34
N THR A 276 -5.27 7.05 -2.85
CA THR A 276 -5.09 8.35 -3.50
C THR A 276 -4.57 9.42 -2.52
N ARG A 277 -5.06 9.41 -1.28
CA ARG A 277 -4.63 10.34 -0.23
C ARG A 277 -3.16 10.14 0.13
N VAL A 278 -2.75 8.90 0.40
CA VAL A 278 -1.35 8.62 0.79
C VAL A 278 -0.37 8.83 -0.37
N ALA A 279 -0.78 8.58 -1.62
CA ALA A 279 0.01 8.88 -2.82
C ALA A 279 0.36 10.37 -2.96
N ALA A 280 -0.43 11.27 -2.35
CA ALA A 280 -0.18 12.71 -2.35
C ALA A 280 0.68 13.20 -1.16
N LEU A 281 0.88 12.38 -0.13
CA LEU A 281 1.65 12.77 1.08
C LEU A 281 3.11 13.13 0.80
N PRO A 282 3.85 12.46 -0.10
CA PRO A 282 5.22 12.82 -0.44
C PRO A 282 5.39 14.23 -1.05
N LYS A 283 4.28 14.89 -1.47
CA LYS A 283 4.27 16.21 -2.12
C LYS A 283 5.19 16.32 -3.35
N HIS A 284 5.35 15.22 -4.08
CA HIS A 284 6.03 15.21 -5.37
C HIS A 284 5.21 15.97 -6.44
N ARG A 285 5.85 16.28 -7.57
CA ARG A 285 5.18 16.93 -8.71
C ARG A 285 4.05 16.08 -9.29
N SER A 286 4.13 14.76 -9.12
CA SER A 286 3.11 13.81 -9.53
C SER A 286 2.88 12.75 -8.46
N THR A 287 1.67 12.20 -8.39
CA THR A 287 1.32 11.10 -7.49
C THR A 287 1.58 9.73 -8.13
N ALA A 288 1.89 8.74 -7.29
CA ALA A 288 1.97 7.36 -7.71
C ALA A 288 0.58 6.85 -8.18
N PRO A 289 0.49 6.13 -9.31
CA PRO A 289 -0.76 5.52 -9.75
C PRO A 289 -1.22 4.42 -8.79
N VAL A 290 -2.53 4.25 -8.70
CA VAL A 290 -3.18 3.25 -7.83
C VAL A 290 -3.72 2.11 -8.70
N TYR A 291 -3.26 0.89 -8.43
CA TYR A 291 -3.73 -0.34 -9.07
C TYR A 291 -4.44 -1.21 -8.03
N VAL A 292 -5.77 -1.11 -7.97
CA VAL A 292 -6.58 -1.82 -6.98
C VAL A 292 -6.68 -3.29 -7.32
N TYR A 293 -6.33 -4.15 -6.36
CA TYR A 293 -6.55 -5.58 -6.47
C TYR A 293 -8.02 -5.93 -6.17
N LEU A 294 -8.66 -6.56 -7.15
CA LEU A 294 -10.02 -7.08 -7.05
C LEU A 294 -10.03 -8.58 -7.32
N ARG A 295 -11.09 -9.27 -6.84
CA ARG A 295 -11.34 -10.68 -7.15
C ARG A 295 -12.76 -10.84 -7.67
N PRO A 296 -12.99 -11.65 -8.71
CA PRO A 296 -14.33 -12.02 -9.15
C PRO A 296 -15.13 -12.76 -8.07
N LEU A 297 -14.44 -13.48 -7.18
CA LEU A 297 -15.06 -14.21 -6.07
C LEU A 297 -15.05 -13.38 -4.78
N LEU A 298 -16.10 -13.56 -3.97
CA LEU A 298 -16.16 -13.01 -2.61
C LEU A 298 -15.07 -13.66 -1.73
N ARG A 299 -14.39 -12.85 -0.90
CA ARG A 299 -13.12 -13.21 -0.25
C ARG A 299 -13.17 -14.45 0.65
N ASP A 300 -14.28 -14.66 1.34
CA ASP A 300 -14.35 -15.63 2.45
C ASP A 300 -14.88 -17.01 2.00
N GLN A 301 -14.86 -17.28 0.69
CA GLN A 301 -15.43 -18.47 0.07
C GLN A 301 -14.81 -18.73 -1.34
N LYS A 302 -15.15 -19.84 -2.01
CA LYS A 302 -14.52 -20.28 -3.28
C LYS A 302 -15.48 -20.54 -4.46
N GLU A 303 -16.77 -20.29 -4.32
CA GLU A 303 -17.84 -20.70 -5.24
C GLU A 303 -18.71 -19.54 -5.75
N LEU A 304 -18.97 -18.54 -4.91
CA LEU A 304 -19.80 -17.37 -5.16
C LEU A 304 -19.01 -16.27 -5.88
N TYR A 305 -19.52 -15.84 -7.02
CA TYR A 305 -19.03 -14.66 -7.73
C TYR A 305 -19.71 -13.40 -7.18
N MET A 306 -19.05 -12.25 -7.32
CA MET A 306 -19.70 -10.95 -7.13
C MET A 306 -20.87 -10.83 -8.10
N ASN A 307 -21.98 -10.24 -7.62
CA ASN A 307 -23.08 -9.90 -8.50
C ASN A 307 -22.67 -8.77 -9.45
N GLU A 308 -23.29 -8.74 -10.62
CA GLU A 308 -23.37 -7.54 -11.46
C GLU A 308 -24.08 -6.40 -10.70
#